data_AF-A0A1Y1UZC2-F1
#
_entry.id   AF-A0A1Y1UZC2-F1
#
_cell.length_a   1.000
_cell.length_b   1.000
_cell.length_c   1.000
_cell.angle_alpha   90.00
_cell.angle_beta   90.00
_cell.angle_gamma   90.00
#
_symmetry.space_group_name_H-M   'P 1'
#
loop_
_entity.id
_entity.type
_entity.pdbx_description
1 polymer ?
#
loop_
_entity_poly.entity_id
_entity_poly.type
_entity_poly.pdbx_seq_one_letter_code
_entity_poly.pdbx_strand_id
1 'polypeptide(L)'
;MEPQQQKKISISDRIAKCCIEQYERFQKRFKPSENQWTILAGIVIEYIKDKNNEQQNTELKCVCLSTGMKCIGKSHLLPTGEIINDSHAEVLSRRAFQKYIYSEIESCIDNKDSIVYYNKETKKFKVHENLRFHLYISQSPCGDASTVSLSELQTEEEKLINENKKRIFNEKQNSNKQMKLDNENILRGRLNYDKLGVLRTKPGRIDADPTLSMSCSDKILKWTFLGIEGSLLMYFLEKPIYLSSVTVEDMYDEVSLNRALITRVDDVKELPLPFERNKPDIWKSSQYLFPYTKRYIEEKNKEKASSQIKDLSNKKKKRNRVKADDKALYWNKVMNQPEVIINGRKQGASPKNGIYNKKTWSDLCKYKMFEQFFKTYHYVLQYQQKQQQQQQQITNKQENLTNFLIKDKLEQKSYQEFKNESKTYKKAKDFLFYGKENNSQNKIKNGEEPKSTSLPKKGILNGWTEKPHGFQDFKLDFS
;
A
#
# COMPACT_ATOMS: atom_id res chain seq x y z
N MET A 1 -28.66 -1.56 42.42
CA MET A 1 -28.28 -1.23 41.02
C MET A 1 -26.78 -1.02 41.01
N GLU A 2 -26.02 -2.03 40.57
CA GLU A 2 -24.59 -1.86 40.34
C GLU A 2 -24.38 -0.81 39.24
N PRO A 3 -23.37 0.09 39.36
CA PRO A 3 -23.05 1.00 38.29
C PRO A 3 -22.60 0.16 37.08
N GLN A 4 -23.26 0.32 35.93
CA GLN A 4 -22.79 -0.23 34.67
C GLN A 4 -21.36 0.27 34.43
N GLN A 5 -20.36 -0.58 34.67
CA GLN A 5 -18.96 -0.27 34.33
C GLN A 5 -18.91 0.04 32.83
N GLN A 6 -18.69 1.31 32.51
CA GLN A 6 -18.54 1.77 31.14
C GLN A 6 -17.34 1.05 30.53
N LYS A 7 -17.61 0.08 29.66
CA LYS A 7 -16.60 -0.82 29.08
C LYS A 7 -15.51 0.02 28.42
N LYS A 8 -14.28 -0.03 28.95
CA LYS A 8 -13.12 0.72 28.42
C LYS A 8 -12.95 0.38 26.94
N ILE A 9 -13.04 1.39 26.06
CA ILE A 9 -12.86 1.21 24.61
C ILE A 9 -11.40 0.80 24.36
N SER A 10 -11.21 -0.31 23.64
CA SER A 10 -9.87 -0.82 23.31
C SER A 10 -9.12 0.13 22.38
N ILE A 11 -7.78 0.03 22.35
CA ILE A 11 -6.97 0.83 21.42
C ILE A 11 -7.32 0.55 19.95
N SER A 12 -7.62 -0.70 19.59
CA SER A 12 -8.02 -1.07 18.24
C SER A 12 -9.35 -0.45 17.84
N ASP A 13 -10.33 -0.44 18.75
CA ASP A 13 -11.61 0.24 18.56
C ASP A 13 -11.43 1.77 18.44
N ARG A 14 -10.52 2.37 19.21
CA ARG A 14 -10.18 3.81 19.10
C ARG A 14 -9.51 4.14 17.76
N ILE A 15 -8.63 3.27 17.25
CA ILE A 15 -8.00 3.41 15.93
C ILE A 15 -9.06 3.33 14.82
N ALA A 16 -9.94 2.32 14.87
CA ALA A 16 -11.03 2.17 13.92
C ALA A 16 -11.95 3.39 13.94
N LYS A 17 -12.37 3.84 15.13
CA LYS A 17 -13.17 5.07 15.32
C LYS A 17 -12.51 6.28 14.67
N CYS A 18 -11.21 6.50 14.92
CA CYS A 18 -10.46 7.62 14.35
C CYS A 18 -10.51 7.64 12.81
N CYS A 19 -10.39 6.48 12.17
CA CYS A 19 -10.50 6.36 10.72
C CYS A 19 -11.95 6.55 10.22
N ILE A 20 -12.92 5.89 10.86
CA ILE A 20 -14.32 5.91 10.44
C ILE A 20 -14.91 7.32 10.60
N GLU A 21 -14.68 8.01 11.73
CA GLU A 21 -15.18 9.38 11.94
C GLU A 21 -14.61 10.35 10.91
N GLN A 22 -13.31 10.25 10.60
CA GLN A 22 -12.72 11.09 9.56
C GLN A 22 -13.30 10.78 8.18
N TYR A 23 -13.61 9.51 7.88
CA TYR A 23 -14.31 9.15 6.64
C TYR A 23 -15.74 9.70 6.63
N GLU A 24 -16.49 9.60 7.72
CA GLU A 24 -17.88 10.10 7.87
C GLU A 24 -18.02 11.62 7.72
N ARG A 25 -16.95 12.39 7.95
CA ARG A 25 -16.91 13.82 7.64
C ARG A 25 -16.96 14.13 6.15
N PHE A 26 -16.63 13.18 5.27
CA PHE A 26 -16.71 13.40 3.83
C PHE A 26 -18.15 13.50 3.34
N GLN A 27 -18.39 14.42 2.41
CA GLN A 27 -19.68 14.61 1.75
C GLN A 27 -20.21 13.31 1.14
N LYS A 28 -21.54 13.17 1.08
CA LYS A 28 -22.25 12.00 0.54
C LYS A 28 -21.76 11.55 -0.85
N ARG A 29 -21.30 12.47 -1.71
CA ARG A 29 -20.75 12.17 -3.05
C ARG A 29 -19.52 11.26 -3.04
N PHE A 30 -18.78 11.21 -1.92
CA PHE A 30 -17.60 10.37 -1.71
C PHE A 30 -17.91 9.02 -1.07
N LYS A 31 -19.20 8.75 -0.82
CA LYS A 31 -19.68 7.49 -0.25
C LYS A 31 -20.15 6.54 -1.36
N PRO A 32 -20.09 5.22 -1.13
CA PRO A 32 -20.70 4.24 -2.02
C PRO A 32 -22.21 4.51 -2.21
N SER A 33 -22.75 4.14 -3.36
CA SER A 33 -24.21 4.16 -3.60
C SER A 33 -24.92 3.09 -2.75
N GLU A 34 -26.26 3.13 -2.66
CA GLU A 34 -27.06 2.33 -1.71
C GLU A 34 -26.79 0.81 -1.71
N ASN A 35 -26.50 0.20 -2.86
CA ASN A 35 -26.18 -1.24 -3.00
C ASN A 35 -24.71 -1.49 -3.31
N GLN A 36 -23.85 -0.52 -3.03
CA GLN A 36 -22.40 -0.63 -3.17
C GLN A 36 -21.74 -0.79 -1.82
N TRP A 37 -20.72 -1.64 -1.79
CA TRP A 37 -19.83 -1.79 -0.63
C TRP A 37 -18.41 -1.43 -1.03
N THR A 38 -17.59 -1.09 -0.05
CA THR A 38 -16.16 -0.85 -0.23
C THR A 38 -15.37 -1.31 0.99
N ILE A 39 -14.05 -1.24 0.88
CA ILE A 39 -13.12 -1.45 2.00
C ILE A 39 -12.57 -0.08 2.36
N LEU A 40 -12.51 0.24 3.65
CA LEU A 40 -11.81 1.39 4.19
C LEU A 40 -10.47 0.94 4.77
N ALA A 41 -9.42 1.69 4.49
CA ALA A 41 -8.16 1.58 5.21
C ALA A 41 -7.64 2.97 5.56
N GLY A 42 -6.77 3.05 6.56
CA GLY A 42 -6.16 4.31 6.97
C GLY A 42 -4.97 4.11 7.88
N ILE A 43 -4.11 5.12 7.95
CA ILE A 43 -2.99 5.14 8.90
C ILE A 43 -3.28 6.19 9.96
N VAL A 44 -3.16 5.76 11.22
CA VAL A 44 -3.35 6.57 12.43
C VAL A 44 -1.99 6.71 13.11
N ILE A 45 -1.67 7.93 13.53
CA ILE A 45 -0.54 8.20 14.42
C ILE A 45 -1.04 8.19 15.86
N GLU A 46 -0.38 7.42 16.71
CA GLU A 46 -0.49 7.49 18.15
C GLU A 46 0.65 8.33 18.72
N TYR A 47 0.29 9.42 19.41
CA TYR A 47 1.22 10.28 20.13
C TYR A 47 1.28 9.83 21.59
N ILE A 48 2.42 9.30 21.99
CA ILE A 48 2.68 8.82 23.36
C ILE A 48 3.05 10.04 24.22
N LYS A 49 2.17 10.40 25.18
CA LYS A 49 2.39 11.54 26.09
C LYS A 49 3.16 11.17 27.36
N ASP A 50 2.98 9.95 27.86
CA ASP A 50 3.68 9.43 29.04
C ASP A 50 3.96 7.93 28.85
N LYS A 51 5.20 7.50 29.09
CA LYS A 51 5.63 6.10 28.96
C LYS A 51 5.11 5.21 30.10
N ASN A 52 4.69 5.79 31.23
CA ASN A 52 4.31 5.04 32.42
C ASN A 52 2.83 4.60 32.43
N ASN A 53 2.00 5.06 31.48
CA ASN A 53 0.57 4.75 31.45
C ASN A 53 0.00 4.70 30.01
N GLU A 54 0.51 3.75 29.21
CA GLU A 54 0.28 3.63 27.75
C GLU A 54 -1.20 3.54 27.32
N GLN A 55 -2.11 3.06 28.17
CA GLN A 55 -3.49 2.80 27.76
C GLN A 55 -4.48 3.96 27.92
N GLN A 56 -4.11 5.06 28.59
CA GLN A 56 -5.05 6.17 28.87
C GLN A 56 -4.56 7.56 28.51
N ASN A 57 -3.27 7.74 28.16
CA ASN A 57 -2.68 9.04 27.87
C ASN A 57 -2.12 9.16 26.43
N THR A 58 -2.79 8.55 25.44
CA THR A 58 -2.38 8.64 24.03
C THR A 58 -3.38 9.39 23.18
N GLU A 59 -2.88 10.24 22.27
CA GLU A 59 -3.70 10.97 21.31
C GLU A 59 -3.59 10.30 19.94
N LEU A 60 -4.73 10.03 19.30
CA LEU A 60 -4.78 9.38 17.99
C LEU A 60 -5.17 10.38 16.91
N LYS A 61 -4.41 10.42 15.81
CA LYS A 61 -4.73 11.24 14.62
C LYS A 61 -4.69 10.40 13.36
N CYS A 62 -5.83 10.33 12.67
CA CYS A 62 -5.87 9.77 11.32
C CYS A 62 -5.16 10.72 10.35
N VAL A 63 -4.07 10.25 9.72
CA VAL A 63 -3.27 11.06 8.79
C VAL A 63 -3.50 10.71 7.33
N CYS A 64 -4.03 9.53 7.05
CA CYS A 64 -4.53 9.18 5.73
C CYS A 64 -5.67 8.17 5.78
N LEU A 65 -6.51 8.22 4.76
CA LEU A 65 -7.61 7.29 4.51
C LEU A 65 -7.65 6.91 3.04
N SER A 66 -8.14 5.73 2.74
CA SER A 66 -8.49 5.34 1.39
C SER A 66 -9.59 4.30 1.35
N THR A 67 -10.34 4.28 0.25
CA THR A 67 -11.22 3.17 -0.08
C THR A 67 -10.86 2.57 -1.43
N GLY A 68 -11.25 1.31 -1.66
CA GLY A 68 -11.15 0.69 -2.98
C GLY A 68 -10.75 -0.78 -2.95
N MET A 69 -11.03 -1.47 -4.06
CA MET A 69 -10.89 -2.93 -4.19
C MET A 69 -10.50 -3.38 -5.61
N LYS A 70 -10.05 -2.43 -6.44
CA LYS A 70 -9.81 -2.68 -7.87
C LYS A 70 -8.33 -2.55 -8.18
N CYS A 71 -7.89 -3.31 -9.18
CA CYS A 71 -6.54 -3.26 -9.71
C CYS A 71 -6.59 -3.27 -11.25
N ILE A 72 -5.59 -2.65 -11.87
CA ILE A 72 -5.48 -2.55 -13.32
C ILE A 72 -4.92 -3.86 -13.89
N GLY A 73 -5.63 -4.41 -14.88
CA GLY A 73 -5.20 -5.59 -15.64
C GLY A 73 -3.94 -5.34 -16.45
N LYS A 74 -3.21 -6.41 -16.79
CA LYS A 74 -1.96 -6.35 -17.54
C LYS A 74 -2.14 -5.64 -18.88
N SER A 75 -3.28 -5.82 -19.54
CA SER A 75 -3.60 -5.20 -20.84
C SER A 75 -3.72 -3.67 -20.79
N HIS A 76 -3.95 -3.10 -19.61
CA HIS A 76 -4.14 -1.66 -19.39
C HIS A 76 -2.95 -1.00 -18.69
N LEU A 77 -1.82 -1.71 -18.52
CA LEU A 77 -0.63 -1.15 -17.87
C LEU A 77 0.07 -0.13 -18.76
N LEU A 78 0.54 0.97 -18.16
CA LEU A 78 1.31 2.00 -18.86
C LEU A 78 2.75 2.10 -18.35
N PRO A 79 3.74 2.25 -19.26
CA PRO A 79 5.15 2.38 -18.92
C PRO A 79 5.50 3.79 -18.42
N THR A 80 4.62 4.77 -18.52
CA THR A 80 4.89 6.18 -18.16
C THR A 80 4.57 6.52 -16.70
N GLY A 81 4.06 5.56 -15.92
CA GLY A 81 3.77 5.76 -14.50
C GLY A 81 2.57 6.66 -14.20
N GLU A 82 1.76 7.00 -15.19
CA GLU A 82 0.64 7.95 -15.09
C GLU A 82 -0.65 7.39 -14.48
N ILE A 83 -0.78 6.07 -14.36
CA ILE A 83 -1.93 5.39 -13.75
C ILE A 83 -1.56 4.69 -12.44
N ILE A 84 -2.54 4.57 -11.56
CA ILE A 84 -2.44 3.73 -10.37
C ILE A 84 -2.79 2.29 -10.74
N ASN A 85 -1.85 1.39 -10.54
CA ASN A 85 -2.02 -0.03 -10.88
C ASN A 85 -2.86 -0.82 -9.86
N ASP A 86 -2.86 -0.37 -8.60
CA ASP A 86 -3.55 -1.06 -7.52
C ASP A 86 -4.22 -0.03 -6.61
N SER A 87 -5.54 -0.02 -6.67
CA SER A 87 -6.41 0.89 -5.95
C SER A 87 -7.13 0.19 -4.79
N HIS A 88 -6.53 -0.88 -4.24
CA HIS A 88 -6.96 -1.41 -2.95
C HIS A 88 -6.72 -0.37 -1.84
N ALA A 89 -7.64 -0.29 -0.89
CA ALA A 89 -7.66 0.71 0.17
C ALA A 89 -6.33 0.79 0.94
N GLU A 90 -5.77 -0.34 1.37
CA GLU A 90 -4.52 -0.45 2.11
C GLU A 90 -3.30 0.00 1.27
N VAL A 91 -3.33 -0.26 -0.03
CA VAL A 91 -2.27 0.17 -0.95
C VAL A 91 -2.31 1.68 -1.18
N LEU A 92 -3.50 2.23 -1.38
CA LEU A 92 -3.71 3.67 -1.51
C LEU A 92 -3.39 4.41 -0.21
N SER A 93 -3.77 3.85 0.94
CA SER A 93 -3.48 4.45 2.26
C SER A 93 -1.97 4.59 2.48
N ARG A 94 -1.19 3.57 2.13
CA ARG A 94 0.28 3.68 2.14
C ARG A 94 0.77 4.78 1.21
N ARG A 95 0.26 4.87 -0.03
CA ARG A 95 0.70 5.93 -0.98
C ARG A 95 0.32 7.33 -0.49
N ALA A 96 -0.86 7.49 0.09
CA ALA A 96 -1.32 8.72 0.71
C ALA A 96 -0.45 9.11 1.91
N PHE A 97 -0.01 8.12 2.70
CA PHE A 97 0.94 8.31 3.79
C PHE A 97 2.32 8.73 3.28
N GLN A 98 2.84 8.10 2.21
CA GLN A 98 4.09 8.54 1.58
C GLN A 98 4.02 10.00 1.13
N LYS A 99 2.90 10.40 0.51
CA LYS A 99 2.66 11.80 0.13
C LYS A 99 2.61 12.73 1.36
N TYR A 100 2.01 12.27 2.45
CA TYR A 100 1.98 12.99 3.73
C TYR A 100 3.39 13.19 4.30
N ILE A 101 4.26 12.17 4.30
CA ILE A 101 5.64 12.30 4.78
C ILE A 101 6.44 13.36 4.00
N TYR A 102 6.25 13.47 2.68
CA TYR A 102 6.88 14.57 1.93
C TYR A 102 6.46 15.94 2.48
N SER A 103 5.17 16.13 2.76
CA SER A 103 4.68 17.38 3.36
C SER A 103 5.20 17.64 4.78
N GLU A 104 5.42 16.60 5.57
CA GLU A 104 6.01 16.72 6.92
C GLU A 104 7.50 17.10 6.85
N ILE A 105 8.25 16.57 5.87
CA ILE A 105 9.62 17.00 5.59
C ILE A 105 9.65 18.48 5.18
N GLU A 106 8.78 18.89 4.25
CA GLU A 106 8.67 20.30 3.83
C GLU A 106 8.29 21.21 5.02
N SER A 107 7.38 20.76 5.88
CA SER A 107 6.97 21.50 7.09
C SER A 107 8.11 21.62 8.11
N CYS A 108 8.92 20.57 8.29
CA CYS A 108 10.10 20.63 9.14
C CYS A 108 11.13 21.65 8.63
N ILE A 109 11.37 21.71 7.32
CA ILE A 109 12.26 22.71 6.69
C ILE A 109 11.72 24.13 6.91
N ASP A 110 10.40 24.31 6.84
CA ASP A 110 9.70 25.58 7.08
C ASP A 110 9.66 26.00 8.56
N ASN A 111 10.23 25.22 9.48
CA ASN A 111 10.09 25.38 10.94
C ASN A 111 8.62 25.38 11.42
N LYS A 112 7.77 24.60 10.77
CA LYS A 112 6.39 24.33 11.20
C LYS A 112 6.34 23.03 12.02
N ASP A 113 5.23 22.83 12.74
CA ASP A 113 4.95 21.57 13.43
C ASP A 113 5.02 20.39 12.44
N SER A 114 5.78 19.35 12.80
CA SER A 114 6.08 18.21 11.94
C SER A 114 6.36 16.97 12.78
N ILE A 115 6.00 15.80 12.26
CA ILE A 115 6.31 14.51 12.87
C ILE A 115 7.77 14.08 12.67
N VAL A 116 8.55 14.84 11.89
CA VAL A 116 9.97 14.61 11.68
C VAL A 116 10.80 15.81 12.12
N TYR A 117 12.04 15.55 12.53
CA TYR A 117 13.05 16.56 12.75
C TYR A 117 14.30 16.29 11.90
N TYR A 118 15.03 17.35 11.56
CA TYR A 118 16.25 17.27 10.79
C TYR A 118 17.47 16.99 11.69
N ASN A 119 18.13 15.86 11.48
CA ASN A 119 19.41 15.52 12.11
C ASN A 119 20.57 16.15 11.31
N LYS A 120 21.26 17.10 11.93
CA LYS A 120 22.37 17.83 11.30
C LYS A 120 23.60 16.95 11.02
N GLU A 121 23.85 15.93 11.84
CA GLU A 121 25.01 15.04 11.73
C GLU A 121 24.84 14.09 10.54
N THR A 122 23.68 13.43 10.45
CA THR A 122 23.39 12.47 9.38
C THR A 122 22.91 13.16 8.10
N LYS A 123 22.56 14.45 8.18
CA LYS A 123 21.91 15.25 7.12
C LYS A 123 20.59 14.65 6.63
N LYS A 124 19.88 13.96 7.53
CA LYS A 124 18.63 13.23 7.26
C LYS A 124 17.54 13.60 8.25
N PHE A 125 16.31 13.22 7.92
CA PHE A 125 15.14 13.40 8.76
C PHE A 125 14.88 12.14 9.59
N LYS A 126 14.49 12.34 10.85
CA LYS A 126 14.12 11.28 11.78
C LYS A 126 12.70 11.54 12.31
N VAL A 127 11.90 10.49 12.36
CA VAL A 127 10.57 10.55 12.98
C VAL A 127 10.74 10.66 14.50
N HIS A 128 9.89 11.45 15.15
CA HIS A 128 9.89 11.54 16.62
C HIS A 128 9.63 10.17 17.28
N GLU A 129 10.39 9.86 18.33
CA GLU A 129 10.41 8.54 18.97
C GLU A 129 9.14 8.21 19.76
N ASN A 130 8.34 9.23 20.10
CA ASN A 130 7.07 9.07 20.81
C ASN A 130 5.88 8.82 19.87
N LEU A 131 6.13 8.47 18.61
CA LEU A 131 5.10 8.22 17.62
C LEU A 131 5.03 6.74 17.24
N ARG A 132 3.81 6.19 17.24
CA ARG A 132 3.50 4.85 16.69
C ARG A 132 2.53 4.99 15.51
N PHE A 133 2.68 4.12 14.52
CA PHE A 133 1.85 4.14 13.30
C PHE A 133 0.99 2.88 13.24
N HIS A 134 -0.32 3.06 13.07
CA HIS A 134 -1.28 1.96 13.09
C HIS A 134 -2.04 1.92 11.78
N LEU A 135 -2.11 0.75 11.15
CA LEU A 135 -2.93 0.52 9.96
C LEU A 135 -4.30 -0.02 10.40
N TYR A 136 -5.35 0.67 9.99
CA TYR A 136 -6.72 0.16 10.07
C TYR A 136 -7.15 -0.39 8.70
N ILE A 137 -7.86 -1.53 8.69
CA ILE A 137 -8.50 -2.10 7.50
C ILE A 137 -9.87 -2.66 7.88
N SER A 138 -10.94 -2.22 7.22
CA SER A 138 -12.32 -2.64 7.55
C SER A 138 -12.61 -4.11 7.19
N GLN A 139 -11.69 -4.79 6.50
CA GLN A 139 -11.81 -6.19 6.12
C GLN A 139 -10.41 -6.80 5.92
N SER A 140 -10.23 -8.07 6.27
CA SER A 140 -8.93 -8.77 6.14
C SER A 140 -8.29 -8.60 4.75
N PRO A 141 -6.98 -8.27 4.67
CA PRO A 141 -6.33 -7.93 3.43
C PRO A 141 -6.31 -9.12 2.47
N CYS A 142 -6.64 -8.87 1.19
CA CYS A 142 -6.71 -9.94 0.20
C CYS A 142 -5.38 -10.73 0.08
N GLY A 143 -5.50 -12.03 -0.22
CA GLY A 143 -4.38 -12.97 -0.18
C GLY A 143 -4.49 -13.87 1.05
N ASP A 144 -3.34 -14.34 1.55
CA ASP A 144 -3.24 -15.38 2.59
C ASP A 144 -4.04 -15.08 3.87
N ALA A 145 -4.14 -13.81 4.28
CA ALA A 145 -4.87 -13.42 5.49
C ALA A 145 -6.38 -13.62 5.40
N SER A 146 -6.93 -13.64 4.18
CA SER A 146 -8.37 -13.76 3.91
C SER A 146 -8.78 -15.11 3.31
N THR A 147 -7.80 -15.97 2.99
CA THR A 147 -8.04 -17.21 2.24
C THR A 147 -9.03 -18.12 2.95
N VAL A 148 -8.80 -18.39 4.24
CA VAL A 148 -9.62 -19.30 5.06
C VAL A 148 -11.05 -18.76 5.23
N SER A 149 -11.19 -17.52 5.71
CA SER A 149 -12.51 -16.89 5.89
C SER A 149 -13.29 -16.81 4.57
N LEU A 150 -12.61 -16.56 3.45
CA LEU A 150 -13.27 -16.54 2.14
C LEU A 150 -13.68 -17.93 1.65
N SER A 151 -12.99 -19.01 2.03
CA SER A 151 -13.43 -20.36 1.65
C SER A 151 -14.64 -20.81 2.48
N GLU A 152 -14.68 -20.43 3.75
CA GLU A 152 -15.79 -20.72 4.66
C GLU A 152 -17.08 -19.97 4.28
N LEU A 153 -16.94 -18.75 3.76
CA LEU A 153 -18.08 -17.91 3.35
C LEU A 153 -18.65 -18.26 1.95
N GLN A 154 -18.03 -19.16 1.19
CA GLN A 154 -18.53 -19.54 -0.13
C GLN A 154 -19.77 -20.43 -0.03
N THR A 155 -20.81 -20.08 -0.80
CA THR A 155 -21.95 -20.98 -1.01
C THR A 155 -21.56 -22.15 -1.91
N GLU A 156 -22.27 -23.27 -1.83
CA GLU A 156 -22.06 -24.42 -2.72
C GLU A 156 -22.21 -24.05 -4.21
N GLU A 157 -23.14 -23.14 -4.52
CA GLU A 157 -23.30 -22.58 -5.87
C GLU A 157 -22.04 -21.80 -6.32
N GLU A 158 -21.49 -20.94 -5.45
CA GLU A 158 -20.28 -20.18 -5.76
C GLU A 158 -19.07 -21.10 -5.94
N LYS A 159 -18.95 -22.15 -5.12
CA LYS A 159 -17.90 -23.19 -5.27
C LYS A 159 -17.99 -23.85 -6.64
N LEU A 160 -19.18 -24.35 -7.01
CA LEU A 160 -19.41 -25.01 -8.30
C LEU A 160 -19.13 -24.08 -9.49
N ILE A 161 -19.55 -22.82 -9.43
CA ILE A 161 -19.27 -21.82 -10.47
C ILE A 161 -17.76 -21.59 -10.59
N ASN A 162 -17.04 -21.46 -9.48
CA ASN A 162 -15.60 -21.24 -9.48
C ASN A 162 -14.84 -22.46 -10.04
N GLU A 163 -15.26 -23.67 -9.67
CA GLU A 163 -14.71 -24.92 -10.20
C GLU A 163 -14.94 -25.05 -11.71
N ASN A 164 -16.15 -24.78 -12.19
CA ASN A 164 -16.46 -24.82 -13.61
C ASN A 164 -15.63 -23.79 -14.39
N LYS A 165 -15.47 -22.57 -13.87
CA LYS A 165 -14.58 -21.57 -14.47
C LYS A 165 -13.12 -22.04 -14.50
N LYS A 166 -12.67 -22.73 -13.46
CA LYS A 166 -11.32 -23.32 -13.39
C LYS A 166 -11.12 -24.40 -14.46
N ARG A 167 -12.10 -25.31 -14.63
CA ARG A 167 -12.08 -26.35 -15.66
C ARG A 167 -12.00 -25.75 -17.07
N ILE A 168 -12.91 -24.83 -17.41
CA ILE A 168 -12.95 -24.13 -18.70
C ILE A 168 -11.63 -23.38 -18.96
N PHE A 169 -11.08 -22.74 -17.94
CA PHE A 169 -9.81 -22.03 -18.06
C PHE A 169 -8.65 -22.99 -18.37
N ASN A 170 -8.56 -24.12 -17.66
CA ASN A 170 -7.52 -25.13 -17.87
C ASN A 170 -7.63 -25.79 -19.24
N GLU A 171 -8.84 -26.08 -19.72
CA GLU A 171 -9.08 -26.59 -21.08
C GLU A 171 -8.53 -25.63 -22.15
N LYS A 172 -8.75 -24.31 -21.99
CA LYS A 172 -8.19 -23.28 -22.87
C LYS A 172 -6.68 -23.12 -22.79
N GLN A 173 -6.05 -23.54 -21.69
CA GLN A 173 -4.59 -23.55 -21.54
C GLN A 173 -3.95 -24.77 -22.19
N ASN A 174 -4.60 -25.93 -22.15
CA ASN A 174 -4.07 -27.13 -22.80
C ASN A 174 -4.02 -27.01 -24.34
N SER A 175 -4.88 -26.18 -24.94
CA SER A 175 -4.84 -25.86 -26.37
C SER A 175 -3.82 -24.77 -26.74
N ASN A 176 -3.44 -23.90 -25.81
CA ASN A 176 -2.45 -22.83 -26.02
C ASN A 176 -1.27 -23.01 -25.06
N LYS A 177 -0.15 -23.58 -25.52
CA LYS A 177 1.10 -23.86 -24.75
C LYS A 177 1.76 -22.64 -24.04
N GLN A 178 1.12 -21.48 -23.96
CA GLN A 178 1.76 -20.20 -23.67
C GLN A 178 1.41 -19.52 -22.33
N MET A 179 0.58 -20.11 -21.45
CA MET A 179 0.31 -19.51 -20.13
C MET A 179 0.16 -20.53 -18.98
N LYS A 180 1.26 -21.21 -18.60
CA LYS A 180 1.32 -21.87 -17.29
C LYS A 180 1.19 -20.83 -16.18
N LEU A 181 0.07 -20.84 -15.46
CA LEU A 181 -0.25 -19.91 -14.38
C LEU A 181 0.36 -20.29 -13.02
N ASP A 182 0.85 -21.51 -12.91
CA ASP A 182 1.41 -22.07 -11.69
C ASP A 182 2.93 -22.11 -11.82
N ASN A 183 3.58 -21.01 -11.44
CA ASN A 183 4.92 -21.16 -10.88
C ASN A 183 4.69 -21.66 -9.45
N GLU A 184 5.26 -22.80 -9.05
CA GLU A 184 4.95 -23.46 -7.75
C GLU A 184 5.08 -22.51 -6.54
N ASN A 185 5.87 -21.46 -6.68
CA ASN A 185 6.14 -20.45 -5.65
C ASN A 185 5.10 -19.31 -5.55
N ILE A 186 4.19 -19.14 -6.53
CA ILE A 186 3.21 -18.06 -6.54
C ILE A 186 1.88 -18.48 -7.17
N LEU A 187 0.78 -18.21 -6.47
CA LEU A 187 -0.57 -18.50 -6.94
C LEU A 187 -1.30 -17.24 -7.39
N ARG A 188 -2.32 -17.41 -8.23
CA ARG A 188 -3.21 -16.31 -8.61
C ARG A 188 -4.46 -16.29 -7.75
N GLY A 189 -4.70 -15.16 -7.10
CA GLY A 189 -5.98 -14.82 -6.51
C GLY A 189 -6.48 -15.86 -5.52
N ARG A 190 -7.68 -16.37 -5.79
CA ARG A 190 -8.43 -17.34 -4.97
C ARG A 190 -8.24 -18.79 -5.43
N LEU A 191 -7.24 -19.06 -6.27
CA LEU A 191 -6.96 -20.43 -6.69
C LEU A 191 -6.31 -21.21 -5.55
N ASN A 192 -6.73 -22.47 -5.38
CA ASN A 192 -6.22 -23.43 -4.40
C ASN A 192 -6.26 -22.84 -2.96
N TYR A 193 -7.47 -22.76 -2.40
CA TYR A 193 -7.71 -22.26 -1.05
C TYR A 193 -7.00 -23.09 0.03
N ASP A 194 -6.74 -24.37 -0.26
CA ASP A 194 -5.98 -25.32 0.53
C ASP A 194 -4.50 -24.93 0.71
N LYS A 195 -3.93 -24.13 -0.20
CA LYS A 195 -2.53 -23.70 -0.14
C LYS A 195 -2.38 -22.38 0.63
N LEU A 196 -2.01 -22.50 1.91
CA LEU A 196 -1.76 -21.37 2.81
C LEU A 196 -0.27 -21.01 2.86
N GLY A 197 0.03 -19.77 3.29
CA GLY A 197 1.40 -19.28 3.44
C GLY A 197 2.11 -18.93 2.13
N VAL A 198 1.46 -19.06 0.98
CA VAL A 198 2.08 -18.84 -0.34
C VAL A 198 1.89 -17.41 -0.84
N LEU A 199 2.81 -16.93 -1.70
CA LEU A 199 2.65 -15.66 -2.39
C LEU A 199 1.45 -15.70 -3.36
N ARG A 200 0.72 -14.60 -3.45
CA ARG A 200 -0.46 -14.49 -4.32
C ARG A 200 -0.46 -13.23 -5.18
N THR A 201 -0.87 -13.34 -6.44
CA THR A 201 -1.16 -12.20 -7.33
C THR A 201 -2.66 -11.87 -7.37
N LYS A 202 -3.01 -10.66 -7.81
CA LYS A 202 -4.38 -10.24 -8.12
C LYS A 202 -4.70 -10.47 -9.62
N PRO A 203 -5.99 -10.51 -10.02
CA PRO A 203 -7.19 -10.49 -9.18
C PRO A 203 -7.59 -11.88 -8.70
N GLY A 204 -8.54 -11.93 -7.75
CA GLY A 204 -9.16 -13.17 -7.29
C GLY A 204 -9.94 -13.94 -8.35
N ARG A 205 -10.46 -13.24 -9.37
CA ARG A 205 -11.29 -13.83 -10.43
C ARG A 205 -10.44 -14.41 -11.55
N ILE A 206 -10.66 -15.68 -11.88
CA ILE A 206 -9.91 -16.37 -12.94
C ILE A 206 -10.23 -15.81 -14.33
N ASP A 207 -11.47 -15.36 -14.56
CA ASP A 207 -11.98 -14.79 -15.80
C ASP A 207 -11.64 -13.32 -16.01
N ALA A 208 -11.00 -12.66 -15.03
CA ALA A 208 -10.53 -11.29 -15.19
C ALA A 208 -9.16 -11.26 -15.89
N ASP A 209 -8.79 -10.11 -16.46
CA ASP A 209 -7.42 -9.88 -16.94
C ASP A 209 -6.42 -10.05 -15.77
N PRO A 210 -5.38 -10.90 -15.89
CA PRO A 210 -4.35 -11.01 -14.87
C PRO A 210 -3.71 -9.66 -14.56
N THR A 211 -3.27 -9.45 -13.33
CA THR A 211 -2.49 -8.26 -12.96
C THR A 211 -1.09 -8.65 -12.52
N LEU A 212 -0.15 -7.70 -12.58
CA LEU A 212 1.17 -7.85 -11.97
C LEU A 212 1.20 -7.37 -10.50
N SER A 213 0.03 -7.16 -9.88
CA SER A 213 -0.07 -6.69 -8.51
C SER A 213 -0.13 -7.87 -7.56
N MET A 214 0.82 -7.92 -6.62
CA MET A 214 0.77 -8.86 -5.49
C MET A 214 -0.46 -8.62 -4.60
N SER A 215 -0.84 -9.64 -3.84
CA SER A 215 -1.89 -9.57 -2.83
C SER A 215 -1.54 -8.54 -1.74
N CYS A 216 -2.56 -8.06 -1.04
CA CYS A 216 -2.33 -7.07 0.01
C CYS A 216 -1.70 -7.68 1.26
N SER A 217 -2.00 -8.95 1.56
CA SER A 217 -1.28 -9.74 2.55
C SER A 217 0.24 -9.72 2.28
N ASP A 218 0.67 -10.02 1.05
CA ASP A 218 2.09 -10.05 0.69
C ASP A 218 2.72 -8.64 0.69
N LYS A 219 1.96 -7.61 0.32
CA LYS A 219 2.43 -6.22 0.37
C LYS A 219 2.63 -5.74 1.80
N ILE A 220 1.68 -6.00 2.70
CA ILE A 220 1.80 -5.64 4.11
C ILE A 220 2.97 -6.41 4.73
N LEU A 221 3.08 -7.72 4.44
CA LEU A 221 4.25 -8.50 4.84
C LEU A 221 5.56 -7.86 4.36
N LYS A 222 5.66 -7.44 3.10
CA LYS A 222 6.85 -6.73 2.61
C LYS A 222 7.14 -5.44 3.41
N TRP A 223 6.12 -4.70 3.84
CA TRP A 223 6.30 -3.47 4.63
C TRP A 223 6.83 -3.74 6.04
N THR A 224 6.57 -4.92 6.60
CA THR A 224 7.15 -5.33 7.88
C THR A 224 8.67 -5.59 7.83
N PHE A 225 9.28 -5.58 6.65
CA PHE A 225 10.74 -5.62 6.48
C PHE A 225 11.31 -4.31 5.93
N LEU A 226 10.65 -3.75 4.91
CA LEU A 226 11.16 -2.59 4.17
C LEU A 226 10.54 -1.26 4.57
N GLY A 227 9.68 -1.25 5.58
CA GLY A 227 8.92 -0.07 5.97
C GLY A 227 7.84 0.33 4.96
N ILE A 228 7.05 1.32 5.34
CA ILE A 228 5.95 1.87 4.53
C ILE A 228 6.39 3.08 3.68
N GLU A 229 7.57 3.64 3.90
CA GLU A 229 8.10 4.83 3.19
C GLU A 229 8.52 4.51 1.75
N GLY A 230 9.13 3.35 1.50
CA GLY A 230 9.61 2.97 0.17
C GLY A 230 10.88 3.70 -0.26
N SER A 231 11.49 3.21 -1.35
CA SER A 231 12.85 3.58 -1.76
C SER A 231 13.13 5.08 -1.91
N LEU A 232 12.18 5.86 -2.45
CA LEU A 232 12.40 7.29 -2.73
C LEU A 232 12.39 8.13 -1.45
N LEU A 233 11.46 7.89 -0.52
CA LEU A 233 11.46 8.60 0.77
C LEU A 233 12.67 8.25 1.62
N MET A 234 13.20 7.03 1.45
CA MET A 234 14.38 6.56 2.18
C MET A 234 15.68 7.34 1.86
N TYR A 235 15.67 8.19 0.82
CA TYR A 235 16.73 9.19 0.61
C TYR A 235 16.82 10.19 1.75
N PHE A 236 15.66 10.64 2.23
CA PHE A 236 15.56 11.69 3.23
C PHE A 236 15.59 11.14 4.64
N LEU A 237 15.10 9.92 4.83
CA LEU A 237 14.92 9.34 6.16
C LEU A 237 16.18 8.63 6.66
N GLU A 238 16.43 8.74 7.96
CA GLU A 238 17.52 8.02 8.63
C GLU A 238 17.18 6.54 8.84
N LYS A 239 15.93 6.27 9.25
CA LYS A 239 15.41 4.92 9.52
C LYS A 239 14.09 4.69 8.78
N PRO A 240 13.78 3.43 8.40
CA PRO A 240 12.48 3.07 7.83
C PRO A 240 11.34 3.34 8.80
N ILE A 241 10.14 3.55 8.27
CA ILE A 241 8.92 3.75 9.07
C ILE A 241 8.15 2.43 9.08
N TYR A 242 7.91 1.88 10.27
CA TYR A 242 7.15 0.63 10.44
C TYR A 242 5.78 0.85 11.06
N LEU A 243 4.88 -0.10 10.79
CA LEU A 243 3.58 -0.16 11.46
C LEU A 243 3.76 -0.83 12.82
N SER A 244 3.29 -0.20 13.88
CA SER A 244 3.23 -0.77 15.21
C SER A 244 2.07 -1.75 15.36
N SER A 245 0.95 -1.55 14.65
CA SER A 245 -0.15 -2.50 14.63
C SER A 245 -0.95 -2.50 13.31
N VAL A 246 -1.66 -3.60 13.08
CA VAL A 246 -2.67 -3.76 12.03
C VAL A 246 -3.99 -4.16 12.69
N THR A 247 -4.97 -3.26 12.62
CA THR A 247 -6.32 -3.48 13.12
C THR A 247 -7.24 -3.90 11.98
N VAL A 248 -7.91 -5.04 12.13
CA VAL A 248 -8.86 -5.58 11.16
C VAL A 248 -10.25 -5.73 11.79
N GLU A 249 -11.28 -5.31 11.07
CA GLU A 249 -12.67 -5.40 11.50
C GLU A 249 -13.33 -6.72 11.03
N ASP A 250 -13.64 -6.81 9.73
CA ASP A 250 -14.34 -7.95 9.14
C ASP A 250 -13.38 -9.03 8.64
N MET A 251 -13.84 -10.29 8.60
CA MET A 251 -13.03 -11.47 8.29
C MET A 251 -11.75 -11.58 9.13
N TYR A 252 -11.82 -11.15 10.40
CA TYR A 252 -10.71 -11.33 11.34
C TYR A 252 -10.57 -12.81 11.69
N ASP A 253 -9.46 -13.41 11.25
CA ASP A 253 -8.99 -14.72 11.70
C ASP A 253 -7.55 -14.56 12.19
N GLU A 254 -7.35 -14.69 13.50
CA GLU A 254 -6.07 -14.41 14.15
C GLU A 254 -4.96 -15.30 13.60
N VAL A 255 -5.24 -16.58 13.38
CA VAL A 255 -4.28 -17.56 12.86
C VAL A 255 -3.84 -17.19 11.44
N SER A 256 -4.79 -16.87 10.56
CA SER A 256 -4.48 -16.47 9.18
C SER A 256 -3.79 -15.12 9.09
N LEU A 257 -4.18 -14.13 9.89
CA LEU A 257 -3.52 -12.83 9.91
C LEU A 257 -2.07 -12.94 10.42
N ASN A 258 -1.85 -13.66 11.52
CA ASN A 258 -0.50 -13.90 12.04
C ASN A 258 0.36 -14.64 11.02
N ARG A 259 -0.15 -15.73 10.43
CA ARG A 259 0.55 -16.45 9.35
C ARG A 259 0.91 -15.53 8.19
N ALA A 260 -0.07 -14.80 7.66
CA ALA A 260 0.09 -14.02 6.45
C ALA A 260 1.04 -12.82 6.61
N LEU A 261 1.02 -12.17 7.77
CA LEU A 261 1.71 -10.89 7.99
C LEU A 261 2.99 -11.03 8.83
N ILE A 262 3.15 -12.13 9.56
CA ILE A 262 4.24 -12.32 10.52
C ILE A 262 4.94 -13.66 10.33
N THR A 263 4.26 -14.77 10.62
CA THR A 263 4.94 -16.03 10.98
C THR A 263 5.35 -16.90 9.81
N ARG A 264 4.79 -16.72 8.60
CA ARG A 264 5.20 -17.50 7.42
C ARG A 264 6.63 -17.21 6.90
N VAL A 265 7.35 -16.30 7.58
CA VAL A 265 8.72 -15.89 7.28
C VAL A 265 9.53 -15.61 8.58
N ASP A 266 9.17 -16.26 9.69
CA ASP A 266 9.78 -16.01 11.01
C ASP A 266 11.22 -16.54 11.15
N ASP A 267 11.65 -17.39 10.22
CA ASP A 267 13.01 -17.92 10.09
C ASP A 267 14.05 -16.83 9.69
N VAL A 268 13.59 -15.62 9.36
CA VAL A 268 14.41 -14.50 8.93
C VAL A 268 14.79 -13.62 10.11
N LYS A 269 16.09 -13.65 10.47
CA LYS A 269 16.60 -12.90 11.63
C LYS A 269 17.40 -11.65 11.28
N GLU A 270 17.96 -11.54 10.08
CA GLU A 270 18.90 -10.48 9.73
C GLU A 270 18.50 -9.73 8.46
N LEU A 271 18.61 -8.40 8.51
CA LEU A 271 18.44 -7.49 7.38
C LEU A 271 19.60 -6.49 7.35
N PRO A 272 19.96 -5.95 6.17
CA PRO A 272 20.90 -4.85 6.08
C PRO A 272 20.39 -3.65 6.89
N LEU A 273 21.23 -3.10 7.77
CA LEU A 273 20.94 -1.84 8.46
C LEU A 273 20.62 -0.74 7.44
N PRO A 274 19.68 0.18 7.76
CA PRO A 274 18.96 0.35 9.02
C PRO A 274 17.63 -0.45 9.10
N PHE A 275 17.43 -1.46 8.25
CA PHE A 275 16.19 -2.23 8.24
C PHE A 275 16.22 -3.35 9.28
N GLU A 276 15.06 -3.62 9.86
CA GLU A 276 14.86 -4.67 10.84
C GLU A 276 13.55 -5.42 10.58
N ARG A 277 13.41 -6.58 11.22
CA ARG A 277 12.18 -7.36 11.19
C ARG A 277 11.18 -6.75 12.17
N ASN A 278 10.22 -5.99 11.66
CA ASN A 278 9.11 -5.48 12.47
C ASN A 278 7.99 -6.54 12.56
N LYS A 279 7.44 -6.78 13.75
CA LYS A 279 6.27 -7.63 13.97
C LYS A 279 5.14 -6.76 14.54
N PRO A 280 4.21 -6.27 13.70
CA PRO A 280 3.13 -5.42 14.18
C PRO A 280 2.15 -6.22 15.04
N ASP A 281 1.57 -5.57 16.05
CA ASP A 281 0.45 -6.17 16.78
C ASP A 281 -0.76 -6.37 15.84
N ILE A 282 -1.45 -7.51 15.93
CA ILE A 282 -2.63 -7.81 15.11
C ILE A 282 -3.87 -7.73 15.98
N TRP A 283 -4.74 -6.76 15.73
CA TRP A 283 -5.91 -6.53 16.57
C TRP A 283 -7.23 -6.64 15.81
N LYS A 284 -8.27 -7.03 16.53
CA LYS A 284 -9.64 -6.97 16.06
C LYS A 284 -10.29 -5.65 16.50
N SER A 285 -11.00 -4.99 15.57
CA SER A 285 -11.99 -3.97 15.93
C SER A 285 -13.37 -4.62 15.99
N SER A 286 -14.16 -4.32 17.01
CA SER A 286 -15.48 -4.96 17.20
C SER A 286 -16.59 -4.00 17.60
N GLN A 287 -16.26 -2.80 18.09
CA GLN A 287 -17.25 -1.84 18.58
C GLN A 287 -17.54 -0.73 17.56
N TYR A 288 -16.52 -0.31 16.79
CA TYR A 288 -16.66 0.70 15.75
C TYR A 288 -16.47 0.07 14.38
N LEU A 289 -17.61 -0.21 13.74
CA LEU A 289 -17.70 -0.95 12.48
C LEU A 289 -17.95 -0.01 11.30
N PHE A 290 -17.33 -0.30 10.16
CA PHE A 290 -17.43 0.54 8.98
C PHE A 290 -18.76 0.33 8.23
N PRO A 291 -19.59 1.39 8.04
CA PRO A 291 -20.98 1.25 7.55
C PRO A 291 -21.09 1.06 6.02
N TYR A 292 -20.05 0.55 5.37
CA TYR A 292 -20.05 0.24 3.94
C TYR A 292 -19.32 -1.08 3.62
N THR A 293 -19.09 -1.96 4.60
CA THR A 293 -18.60 -3.31 4.34
C THR A 293 -19.66 -4.13 3.59
N LYS A 294 -19.23 -5.20 2.91
CA LYS A 294 -20.16 -6.10 2.21
C LYS A 294 -21.23 -6.64 3.15
N ARG A 295 -20.80 -7.12 4.32
CA ARG A 295 -21.65 -7.66 5.37
C ARG A 295 -22.71 -6.66 5.81
N TYR A 296 -22.30 -5.43 6.12
CA TYR A 296 -23.23 -4.37 6.56
C TYR A 296 -24.31 -4.07 5.51
N ILE A 297 -23.93 -3.95 4.23
CA ILE A 297 -24.90 -3.67 3.16
C ILE A 297 -25.85 -4.86 2.96
N GLU A 298 -25.37 -6.09 3.07
CA GLU A 298 -26.21 -7.30 2.97
C GLU A 298 -27.20 -7.42 4.14
N GLU A 299 -26.77 -7.15 5.37
CA GLU A 299 -27.64 -7.15 6.57
C GLU A 299 -28.72 -6.07 6.46
N LYS A 300 -28.34 -4.83 6.11
CA LYS A 300 -29.27 -3.73 5.87
C LYS A 300 -30.31 -4.03 4.80
N ASN A 301 -29.91 -4.72 3.72
CA ASN A 301 -30.83 -5.11 2.65
C ASN A 301 -31.80 -6.22 3.09
N LYS A 302 -31.39 -7.13 3.99
CA LYS A 302 -32.28 -8.14 4.58
C LYS A 302 -33.35 -7.50 5.46
N GLU A 303 -33.00 -6.55 6.31
CA GLU A 303 -33.93 -5.83 7.19
C GLU A 303 -35.00 -5.04 6.40
N LYS A 304 -34.60 -4.40 5.29
CA LYS A 304 -35.53 -3.74 4.36
C LYS A 304 -36.47 -4.72 3.66
N ALA A 305 -35.98 -5.92 3.34
CA ALA A 305 -36.79 -6.93 2.69
C ALA A 305 -37.79 -7.60 3.65
N SER A 306 -37.44 -7.75 4.93
CA SER A 306 -38.37 -8.27 5.95
C SER A 306 -39.49 -7.30 6.30
N SER A 307 -39.32 -6.00 6.05
CA SER A 307 -40.32 -4.96 6.30
C SER A 307 -41.26 -4.67 5.11
N GLN A 308 -41.01 -5.25 3.92
CA GLN A 308 -41.86 -5.08 2.73
C GLN A 308 -42.56 -6.41 2.38
N ILE A 309 -43.90 -6.40 2.26
CA ILE A 309 -44.73 -7.57 1.95
C ILE A 309 -44.24 -8.26 0.66
N LYS A 310 -44.08 -9.59 0.74
CA LYS A 310 -43.49 -10.48 -0.28
C LYS A 310 -44.30 -10.51 -1.57
N ASP A 311 -43.97 -9.62 -2.51
CA ASP A 311 -44.30 -9.84 -3.92
C ASP A 311 -43.11 -9.48 -4.81
N LEU A 312 -42.12 -10.38 -4.80
CA LEU A 312 -40.82 -10.17 -5.46
C LEU A 312 -40.60 -11.21 -6.55
N SER A 313 -41.03 -10.85 -7.76
CA SER A 313 -40.68 -11.56 -9.00
C SER A 313 -39.16 -11.67 -9.20
N ASN A 314 -38.70 -12.72 -9.89
CA ASN A 314 -37.27 -13.02 -10.12
C ASN A 314 -36.48 -11.85 -10.78
N LYS A 315 -37.13 -10.90 -11.45
CA LYS A 315 -36.50 -9.69 -12.01
C LYS A 315 -36.07 -8.68 -10.92
N LYS A 316 -36.77 -8.56 -9.79
CA LYS A 316 -36.37 -7.67 -8.67
C LYS A 316 -35.18 -8.26 -7.87
N LYS A 317 -35.08 -9.60 -7.75
CA LYS A 317 -33.94 -10.28 -7.09
C LYS A 317 -32.59 -9.95 -7.73
N LYS A 318 -32.51 -9.82 -9.06
CA LYS A 318 -31.28 -9.40 -9.77
C LYS A 318 -30.87 -7.93 -9.51
N ARG A 319 -31.81 -7.03 -9.19
CA ARG A 319 -31.54 -5.60 -8.92
C ARG A 319 -30.99 -5.34 -7.51
N ASN A 320 -31.20 -6.26 -6.56
CA ASN A 320 -30.74 -6.12 -5.16
C ASN A 320 -29.35 -6.73 -4.90
N ARG A 321 -28.59 -7.11 -5.95
CA ARG A 321 -27.26 -7.70 -5.77
C ARG A 321 -26.28 -6.63 -5.29
N VAL A 322 -25.73 -6.85 -4.10
CA VAL A 322 -24.65 -6.03 -3.53
C VAL A 322 -23.42 -6.12 -4.44
N LYS A 323 -22.89 -4.96 -4.85
CA LYS A 323 -21.77 -4.87 -5.79
C LYS A 323 -20.61 -4.08 -5.20
N ALA A 324 -19.39 -4.49 -5.52
CA ALA A 324 -18.21 -3.73 -5.14
C ALA A 324 -18.25 -2.34 -5.80
N ASP A 325 -17.91 -1.29 -5.06
CA ASP A 325 -17.72 0.04 -5.64
C ASP A 325 -16.57 0.00 -6.66
N ASP A 326 -16.78 0.67 -7.79
CA ASP A 326 -15.78 0.81 -8.85
C ASP A 326 -14.89 2.02 -8.62
N LYS A 327 -15.31 2.93 -7.73
CA LYS A 327 -14.51 4.05 -7.27
C LYS A 327 -13.57 3.59 -6.16
N ALA A 328 -12.37 4.14 -6.21
CA ALA A 328 -11.50 4.22 -5.06
C ALA A 328 -11.43 5.69 -4.60
N LEU A 329 -11.03 5.90 -3.36
CA LEU A 329 -10.88 7.21 -2.75
C LEU A 329 -9.54 7.24 -2.03
N TYR A 330 -8.87 8.40 -1.98
CA TYR A 330 -7.87 8.63 -0.95
C TYR A 330 -7.92 10.05 -0.42
N TRP A 331 -7.41 10.21 0.80
CA TRP A 331 -7.23 11.48 1.47
C TRP A 331 -6.00 11.40 2.38
N ASN A 332 -5.32 12.51 2.59
CA ASN A 332 -4.37 12.67 3.68
C ASN A 332 -4.58 14.01 4.38
N LYS A 333 -3.97 14.17 5.56
CA LYS A 333 -4.20 15.31 6.46
C LYS A 333 -3.99 16.68 5.83
N VAL A 334 -3.13 16.79 4.81
CA VAL A 334 -2.83 18.06 4.12
C VAL A 334 -3.81 18.40 2.99
N MET A 335 -4.77 17.52 2.69
CA MET A 335 -5.77 17.72 1.63
C MET A 335 -7.07 18.29 2.19
N ASN A 336 -7.60 19.31 1.50
CA ASN A 336 -8.91 19.90 1.83
C ASN A 336 -10.08 18.96 1.54
N GLN A 337 -9.95 18.13 0.50
CA GLN A 337 -10.98 17.17 0.09
C GLN A 337 -10.31 15.90 -0.46
N PRO A 338 -10.98 14.74 -0.38
CA PRO A 338 -10.46 13.51 -0.95
C PRO A 338 -10.43 13.55 -2.49
N GLU A 339 -9.55 12.76 -3.08
CA GLU A 339 -9.52 12.52 -4.53
C GLU A 339 -10.14 11.16 -4.84
N VAL A 340 -11.06 11.15 -5.83
CA VAL A 340 -11.71 9.93 -6.30
C VAL A 340 -10.95 9.37 -7.49
N ILE A 341 -10.67 8.07 -7.48
CA ILE A 341 -9.94 7.34 -8.51
C ILE A 341 -10.87 6.33 -9.19
N ILE A 342 -10.88 6.32 -10.52
CA ILE A 342 -11.56 5.31 -11.34
C ILE A 342 -10.56 4.82 -12.39
N ASN A 343 -10.40 3.50 -12.52
CA ASN A 343 -9.46 2.89 -13.48
C ASN A 343 -8.04 3.48 -13.42
N GLY A 344 -7.57 3.77 -12.20
CA GLY A 344 -6.23 4.28 -11.96
C GLY A 344 -6.02 5.77 -12.28
N ARG A 345 -7.07 6.52 -12.63
CA ARG A 345 -7.05 7.97 -12.94
C ARG A 345 -8.02 8.74 -12.05
N LYS A 346 -7.93 10.07 -12.02
CA LYS A 346 -8.91 10.93 -11.33
C LYS A 346 -10.31 10.70 -11.92
N GLN A 347 -11.34 10.74 -11.08
CA GLN A 347 -12.72 10.67 -11.54
C GLN A 347 -13.01 11.78 -12.55
N GLY A 348 -13.70 11.43 -13.64
CA GLY A 348 -13.99 12.37 -14.74
C GLY A 348 -12.85 12.51 -15.75
N ALA A 349 -11.73 11.78 -15.59
CA ALA A 349 -10.68 11.72 -16.59
C ALA A 349 -11.22 11.13 -17.90
N SER A 350 -11.21 11.94 -18.95
CA SER A 350 -11.51 11.52 -20.33
C SER A 350 -10.33 11.84 -21.24
N PRO A 351 -9.98 10.96 -22.19
CA PRO A 351 -8.94 11.23 -23.16
C PRO A 351 -9.45 12.21 -24.23
N LYS A 352 -8.55 13.05 -24.74
CA LYS A 352 -8.76 13.79 -25.99
C LYS A 352 -7.86 13.15 -27.05
N ASN A 353 -8.44 12.68 -28.15
CA ASN A 353 -7.72 11.96 -29.21
C ASN A 353 -6.90 10.77 -28.67
N GLY A 354 -7.46 10.03 -27.71
CA GLY A 354 -6.79 8.88 -27.07
C GLY A 354 -5.75 9.24 -26.00
N ILE A 355 -5.41 10.52 -25.81
CA ILE A 355 -4.39 10.97 -24.87
C ILE A 355 -5.04 11.59 -23.63
N TYR A 356 -4.61 11.16 -22.45
CA TYR A 356 -5.05 11.73 -21.18
C TYR A 356 -4.19 12.91 -20.77
N ASN A 357 -4.83 14.02 -20.42
CA ASN A 357 -4.12 15.21 -19.95
C ASN A 357 -3.45 14.97 -18.58
N LYS A 358 -2.23 15.49 -18.37
CA LYS A 358 -1.47 15.41 -17.11
C LYS A 358 -2.30 15.84 -15.87
N LYS A 359 -3.23 16.78 -16.01
CA LYS A 359 -4.15 17.25 -14.95
C LYS A 359 -5.12 16.16 -14.45
N THR A 360 -5.41 15.17 -15.28
CA THR A 360 -6.30 14.04 -14.97
C THR A 360 -5.59 12.88 -14.29
N TRP A 361 -4.27 12.93 -14.20
CA TRP A 361 -3.48 11.93 -13.51
C TRP A 361 -3.65 12.10 -12.00
N SER A 362 -3.83 10.97 -11.30
CA SER A 362 -3.93 10.98 -9.85
C SER A 362 -2.64 11.48 -9.22
N ASP A 363 -2.72 12.26 -8.15
CA ASP A 363 -1.49 12.67 -7.46
C ASP A 363 -0.78 11.48 -6.79
N LEU A 364 -1.48 10.36 -6.61
CA LEU A 364 -0.88 9.10 -6.17
C LEU A 364 -0.40 8.23 -7.34
N CYS A 365 -0.42 8.66 -8.60
CA CYS A 365 0.26 7.89 -9.65
C CYS A 365 1.79 7.97 -9.46
N LYS A 366 2.57 7.11 -10.13
CA LYS A 366 4.03 7.13 -9.96
C LYS A 366 4.65 8.42 -10.46
N TYR A 367 4.15 8.96 -11.56
CA TYR A 367 4.66 10.19 -12.16
C TYR A 367 4.51 11.37 -11.19
N LYS A 368 3.30 11.59 -10.65
CA LYS A 368 3.04 12.67 -9.68
C LYS A 368 3.77 12.49 -8.34
N MET A 369 3.90 11.27 -7.86
CA MET A 369 4.73 10.99 -6.68
C MET A 369 6.23 11.24 -6.94
N PHE A 370 6.69 11.10 -8.19
CA PHE A 370 8.07 11.39 -8.57
C PHE A 370 8.31 12.91 -8.72
N GLU A 371 7.35 13.65 -9.28
CA GLU A 371 7.36 15.12 -9.23
C GLU A 371 7.48 15.62 -7.78
N GLN A 372 6.66 15.07 -6.86
CA GLN A 372 6.74 15.41 -5.44
C GLN A 372 8.10 15.07 -4.83
N PHE A 373 8.66 13.89 -5.13
CA PHE A 373 10.01 13.52 -4.70
C PHE A 373 11.05 14.55 -5.13
N PHE A 374 11.06 14.93 -6.42
CA PHE A 374 12.02 15.90 -6.94
C PHE A 374 11.88 17.27 -6.31
N LYS A 375 10.64 17.75 -6.15
CA LYS A 375 10.36 19.02 -5.47
C LYS A 375 10.95 19.01 -4.06
N THR A 376 10.67 17.96 -3.27
CA THR A 376 11.22 17.85 -1.91
C THR A 376 12.74 17.67 -1.93
N TYR A 377 13.29 16.93 -2.90
CA TYR A 377 14.75 16.75 -3.05
C TYR A 377 15.46 18.09 -3.25
N HIS A 378 14.97 18.93 -4.17
CA HIS A 378 15.51 20.27 -4.37
C HIS A 378 15.38 21.12 -3.11
N TYR A 379 14.25 21.02 -2.40
CA TYR A 379 14.04 21.84 -1.22
C TYR A 379 15.01 21.46 -0.08
N VAL A 380 15.24 20.16 0.11
CA VAL A 380 16.23 19.64 1.08
C VAL A 380 17.64 20.09 0.73
N LEU A 381 18.04 20.05 -0.55
CA LEU A 381 19.36 20.54 -0.97
C LEU A 381 19.58 22.02 -0.63
N GLN A 382 18.59 22.87 -0.94
CA GLN A 382 18.66 24.30 -0.63
C GLN A 382 18.75 24.54 0.88
N TYR A 383 17.98 23.79 1.67
CA TYR A 383 18.04 23.87 3.14
C TYR A 383 19.42 23.46 3.66
N GLN A 384 19.99 22.36 3.17
CA GLN A 384 21.32 21.88 3.55
C GLN A 384 22.43 22.88 3.23
N GLN A 385 22.31 23.60 2.12
CA GLN A 385 23.25 24.66 1.73
C GLN A 385 23.16 25.87 2.67
N LYS A 386 21.95 26.35 2.97
CA LYS A 386 21.74 27.46 3.93
C LYS A 386 22.31 27.15 5.30
N GLN A 387 22.17 25.90 5.77
CA GLN A 387 22.75 25.46 7.04
C GLN A 387 24.29 25.47 7.02
N GLN A 388 24.91 25.15 5.88
CA GLN A 388 26.37 25.21 5.72
C GLN A 388 26.89 26.65 5.64
N GLN A 389 26.18 27.56 4.95
CA GLN A 389 26.53 28.98 4.88
C GLN A 389 26.51 29.67 6.24
N GLN A 390 25.54 29.32 7.10
CA GLN A 390 25.51 29.83 8.48
C GLN A 390 26.72 29.35 9.31
N GLN A 391 27.38 28.26 8.90
CA GLN A 391 28.58 27.71 9.56
C GLN A 391 29.89 28.14 8.89
N GLN A 392 29.89 28.49 7.60
CA GLN A 392 31.07 28.84 6.82
C GLN A 392 30.77 30.03 5.90
N GLN A 393 31.53 31.13 6.01
CA GLN A 393 31.40 32.35 5.20
C GLN A 393 31.76 32.13 3.71
N ILE A 394 30.95 31.38 2.96
CA ILE A 394 31.18 31.07 1.53
C ILE A 394 30.46 32.10 0.63
N THR A 395 31.07 32.47 -0.50
CA THR A 395 30.61 33.55 -1.42
C THR A 395 29.64 33.07 -2.54
N ASN A 396 28.65 33.91 -2.87
CA ASN A 396 27.46 33.61 -3.69
C ASN A 396 27.67 33.17 -5.16
N LYS A 397 28.84 33.37 -5.79
CA LYS A 397 29.00 33.20 -7.26
C LYS A 397 29.34 31.78 -7.70
N GLN A 398 30.11 31.02 -6.92
CA GLN A 398 30.41 29.61 -7.21
C GLN A 398 29.16 28.73 -7.02
N GLU A 399 28.25 29.14 -6.15
CA GLU A 399 27.06 28.38 -5.76
C GLU A 399 25.98 28.31 -6.84
N ASN A 400 25.72 29.41 -7.57
CA ASN A 400 24.74 29.41 -8.65
C ASN A 400 25.10 28.43 -9.77
N LEU A 401 26.40 28.30 -10.08
CA LEU A 401 26.90 27.35 -11.05
C LEU A 401 26.77 25.91 -10.55
N THR A 402 27.09 25.65 -9.28
CA THR A 402 26.92 24.32 -8.67
C THR A 402 25.45 23.89 -8.60
N ASN A 403 24.54 24.81 -8.27
CA ASN A 403 23.10 24.52 -8.21
C ASN A 403 22.52 24.21 -9.58
N PHE A 404 22.95 24.94 -10.62
CA PHE A 404 22.60 24.65 -12.00
C PHE A 404 23.11 23.25 -12.42
N LEU A 405 24.38 22.94 -12.14
CA LEU A 405 24.96 21.64 -12.48
C LEU A 405 24.33 20.46 -11.72
N ILE A 406 23.95 20.63 -10.45
CA ILE A 406 23.24 19.61 -9.68
C ILE A 406 21.83 19.41 -10.25
N LYS A 407 21.13 20.48 -10.57
CA LYS A 407 19.79 20.42 -11.18
C LYS A 407 19.84 19.67 -12.52
N ASP A 408 20.72 20.07 -13.43
CA ASP A 408 20.86 19.42 -14.74
C ASP A 408 21.16 17.92 -14.62
N LYS A 409 22.04 17.52 -13.69
CA LYS A 409 22.35 16.11 -13.45
C LYS A 409 21.17 15.33 -12.86
N LEU A 410 20.35 15.94 -12.01
CA LEU A 410 19.19 15.31 -11.41
C LEU A 410 18.07 15.13 -12.44
N GLU A 411 17.85 16.12 -13.31
CA GLU A 411 16.81 16.09 -14.34
C GLU A 411 17.10 15.03 -15.43
N GLN A 412 18.35 14.63 -15.60
CA GLN A 412 18.75 13.56 -16.51
C GLN A 412 18.41 12.15 -15.99
N LYS A 413 18.11 11.97 -14.70
CA LYS A 413 17.89 10.65 -14.09
C LYS A 413 16.43 10.19 -14.19
N SER A 414 16.26 8.90 -14.41
CA SER A 414 14.96 8.25 -14.47
C SER A 414 14.41 7.87 -13.09
N TYR A 415 13.12 7.59 -13.04
CA TYR A 415 12.44 7.08 -11.86
C TYR A 415 13.11 5.81 -11.31
N GLN A 416 13.54 4.90 -12.18
CA GLN A 416 14.14 3.65 -11.72
C GLN A 416 15.60 3.84 -11.27
N GLU A 417 16.35 4.77 -11.87
CA GLU A 417 17.70 5.14 -11.45
C GLU A 417 17.70 5.67 -10.01
N PHE A 418 16.84 6.64 -9.67
CA PHE A 418 16.69 7.10 -8.28
C PHE A 418 16.29 5.97 -7.34
N LYS A 419 15.36 5.10 -7.75
CA LYS A 419 14.99 3.96 -6.90
C LYS A 419 16.17 3.01 -6.63
N ASN A 420 17.08 2.85 -7.59
CA ASN A 420 18.25 1.98 -7.46
C ASN A 420 19.36 2.61 -6.61
N GLU A 421 19.48 3.93 -6.65
CA GLU A 421 20.45 4.70 -5.86
C GLU A 421 20.11 4.78 -4.36
N SER A 422 18.87 4.45 -3.96
CA SER A 422 18.52 4.14 -2.57
C SER A 422 19.14 2.79 -2.15
N LYS A 423 20.48 2.77 -2.01
CA LYS A 423 21.30 1.55 -1.91
C LYS A 423 20.88 0.65 -0.76
N THR A 424 20.63 1.20 0.43
CA THR A 424 20.22 0.43 1.61
C THR A 424 18.87 -0.24 1.40
N TYR A 425 17.87 0.50 0.89
CA TYR A 425 16.55 -0.04 0.57
C TYR A 425 16.65 -1.11 -0.52
N LYS A 426 17.43 -0.86 -1.59
CA LYS A 426 17.62 -1.82 -2.68
C LYS A 426 18.25 -3.10 -2.15
N LYS A 427 19.31 -3.00 -1.35
CA LYS A 427 19.99 -4.15 -0.74
C LYS A 427 19.04 -4.98 0.12
N ALA A 428 18.25 -4.34 0.98
CA ALA A 428 17.24 -5.03 1.80
C ALA A 428 16.16 -5.69 0.92
N LYS A 429 15.68 -5.01 -0.12
CA LYS A 429 14.68 -5.57 -1.07
C LYS A 429 15.23 -6.79 -1.80
N ASP A 430 16.45 -6.71 -2.32
CA ASP A 430 17.08 -7.79 -3.08
C ASP A 430 17.36 -9.00 -2.18
N PHE A 431 17.77 -8.76 -0.92
CA PHE A 431 17.88 -9.80 0.09
C PHE A 431 16.56 -10.54 0.30
N LEU A 432 15.45 -9.80 0.47
CA LEU A 432 14.13 -10.42 0.63
C LEU A 432 13.70 -11.26 -0.58
N PHE A 433 14.02 -10.82 -1.79
CA PHE A 433 13.52 -11.44 -3.01
C PHE A 433 14.39 -12.59 -3.49
N TYR A 434 15.70 -12.49 -3.30
CA TYR A 434 16.68 -13.38 -3.93
C TYR A 434 17.63 -14.05 -2.93
N GLY A 435 17.63 -13.64 -1.66
CA GLY A 435 18.48 -14.21 -0.60
C GLY A 435 19.98 -13.88 -0.73
N LYS A 436 20.38 -13.19 -1.81
CA LYS A 436 21.72 -12.61 -2.05
C LYS A 436 21.56 -11.29 -2.81
N GLU A 437 22.60 -10.46 -2.81
CA GLU A 437 22.63 -9.25 -3.65
C GLU A 437 22.52 -9.65 -5.12
N ASN A 438 21.53 -9.11 -5.82
CA ASN A 438 21.35 -9.38 -7.25
C ASN A 438 22.30 -8.47 -8.04
N ASN A 439 23.55 -8.92 -8.22
CA ASN A 439 24.58 -8.25 -9.03
C ASN A 439 24.33 -8.40 -10.55
N SER A 440 23.07 -8.29 -10.98
CA SER A 440 22.68 -8.43 -12.39
C SER A 440 23.14 -7.26 -13.27
N GLN A 441 23.82 -6.24 -12.70
CA GLN A 441 24.47 -5.17 -13.47
C GLN A 441 25.97 -5.38 -13.74
N ASN A 442 26.61 -6.41 -13.17
CA ASN A 442 28.05 -6.67 -13.36
C ASN A 442 28.39 -7.99 -14.08
N LYS A 443 27.40 -8.73 -14.61
CA LYS A 443 27.65 -9.98 -15.34
C LYS A 443 27.74 -9.78 -16.86
N ILE A 444 28.61 -8.87 -17.31
CA ILE A 444 29.29 -8.98 -18.62
C ILE A 444 30.67 -8.35 -18.45
N LYS A 445 31.58 -9.06 -17.78
CA LYS A 445 33.04 -8.98 -17.95
C LYS A 445 33.67 -9.96 -16.96
N ASN A 446 34.47 -10.87 -17.51
CA ASN A 446 35.34 -11.83 -16.85
C ASN A 446 34.65 -13.15 -16.45
N GLY A 447 34.87 -14.15 -17.30
CA GLY A 447 34.47 -15.54 -17.13
C GLY A 447 35.31 -16.25 -16.07
N GLU A 448 35.06 -15.93 -14.80
CA GLU A 448 35.54 -16.73 -13.68
C GLU A 448 34.34 -17.29 -12.91
N GLU A 449 34.27 -18.61 -12.82
CA GLU A 449 33.31 -19.31 -11.97
C GLU A 449 33.71 -19.18 -10.49
N PRO A 450 32.86 -18.63 -9.61
CA PRO A 450 33.13 -18.69 -8.19
C PRO A 450 32.82 -20.09 -7.65
N LYS A 451 33.87 -20.81 -7.24
CA LYS A 451 33.77 -21.97 -6.36
C LYS A 451 33.27 -21.52 -4.99
N SER A 452 31.98 -21.73 -4.68
CA SER A 452 31.50 -21.79 -3.29
C SER A 452 30.37 -22.81 -3.15
N THR A 453 30.64 -23.87 -2.40
CA THR A 453 29.73 -24.97 -2.04
C THR A 453 28.76 -24.57 -0.91
N SER A 454 27.88 -23.59 -1.19
CA SER A 454 26.62 -23.45 -0.46
C SER A 454 25.52 -23.04 -1.44
N LEU A 455 24.47 -23.86 -1.53
CA LEU A 455 23.25 -23.52 -2.28
C LEU A 455 22.82 -22.09 -1.90
N PRO A 456 22.45 -21.22 -2.87
CA PRO A 456 21.95 -19.91 -2.51
C PRO A 456 20.72 -20.08 -1.62
N LYS A 457 20.75 -19.54 -0.39
CA LYS A 457 19.55 -19.39 0.42
C LYS A 457 18.52 -18.67 -0.45
N LYS A 458 17.41 -19.33 -0.80
CA LYS A 458 16.35 -18.72 -1.60
C LYS A 458 15.83 -17.49 -0.84
N GLY A 459 15.47 -16.44 -1.57
CA GLY A 459 14.83 -15.27 -0.96
C GLY A 459 13.52 -15.63 -0.27
N ILE A 460 13.18 -14.86 0.74
CA ILE A 460 12.01 -15.04 1.62
C ILE A 460 10.70 -14.86 0.87
N LEU A 461 10.71 -13.88 -0.03
CA LEU A 461 9.63 -13.59 -0.97
C LEU A 461 10.03 -14.05 -2.37
N ASN A 462 10.77 -15.17 -2.46
CA ASN A 462 11.11 -15.78 -3.74
C ASN A 462 9.83 -16.11 -4.52
N GLY A 463 9.80 -15.73 -5.81
CA GLY A 463 8.59 -15.77 -6.64
C GLY A 463 7.78 -14.47 -6.65
N TRP A 464 8.20 -13.43 -5.91
CA TRP A 464 7.58 -12.10 -6.01
C TRP A 464 7.55 -11.62 -7.46
N THR A 465 6.36 -11.28 -7.95
CA THR A 465 6.20 -10.73 -9.30
C THR A 465 6.51 -9.24 -9.31
N GLU A 466 7.61 -8.87 -9.96
CA GLU A 466 7.90 -7.47 -10.31
C GLU A 466 7.38 -7.14 -11.73
N LYS A 467 7.31 -5.85 -12.03
CA LYS A 467 7.02 -5.41 -13.41
C LYS A 467 8.24 -5.71 -14.30
N PRO A 468 8.05 -5.90 -15.62
CA PRO A 468 9.15 -6.16 -16.53
C PRO A 468 10.28 -5.12 -16.41
N HIS A 469 11.51 -5.53 -16.68
CA HIS A 469 12.65 -4.61 -16.70
C HIS A 469 12.40 -3.46 -17.70
N GLY A 470 12.80 -2.24 -17.34
CA GLY A 470 12.49 -1.01 -18.10
C GLY A 470 11.03 -0.53 -18.03
N PHE A 471 10.10 -1.34 -17.52
CA PHE A 471 8.69 -0.93 -17.42
C PHE A 471 8.49 0.05 -16.25
N GLN A 472 7.98 1.25 -16.54
CA GLN A 472 7.93 2.36 -15.58
C GLN A 472 9.30 2.91 -15.19
N ASP A 473 10.23 2.83 -16.14
CA ASP A 473 11.46 3.59 -16.16
C ASP A 473 11.29 4.84 -17.05
N PHE A 474 10.86 5.93 -16.44
CA PHE A 474 10.53 7.19 -17.13
C PHE A 474 11.26 8.36 -16.47
N LYS A 475 11.49 9.42 -17.24
CA LYS A 475 12.00 10.71 -16.73
C LYS A 475 10.84 11.68 -16.53
N LEU A 476 11.03 12.66 -15.67
CA LEU A 476 10.12 13.79 -15.63
C LEU A 476 10.36 14.68 -16.85
N ASP A 477 9.30 15.33 -17.27
CA ASP A 477 9.32 16.31 -18.34
C ASP A 477 9.20 17.68 -17.69
N PHE A 478 10.33 18.41 -17.67
CA PHE A 478 10.48 19.72 -17.05
C PHE A 478 10.25 20.87 -18.05
N SER A 479 9.82 20.56 -19.28
CA SER A 479 9.53 21.55 -20.32
C SER A 479 8.25 22.35 -20.09
#